data_AF-A0A069S3A2-F1
#
_entry.id   AF-A0A069S3A2-F1
#
_cell.length_a   1.000
_cell.length_b   1.000
_cell.length_c   1.000
_cell.angle_alpha   90.00
_cell.angle_beta   90.00
_cell.angle_gamma   90.00
#
_symmetry.space_group_name_H-M   'P 1'
#
loop_
_entity.id
_entity.type
_entity.pdbx_description
1 polymer ?
#
loop_
_entity_poly.entity_id
_entity_poly.type
_entity_poly.pdbx_seq_one_letter_code
_entity_poly.pdbx_strand_id
1 'polypeptide(L)'
;MREKQTDKEFFQFVEMKWGYRALIRTLQNYRRRHNCVCIADFITRWAPQTENNTGAYIRRVCQDMQVPSVYVPDIEDKDTMCSLAAAISYVENGVPAVMEDIYKGWDLL
;
A
#
# COMPACT_ATOMS: atom_id res chain seq x y z
N MET A 1 8.13 -15.12 7.96
CA MET A 1 6.82 -15.80 7.76
C MET A 1 6.46 -16.48 9.07
N ARG A 2 5.19 -16.48 9.51
CA ARG A 2 4.80 -17.29 10.69
C ARG A 2 4.97 -18.76 10.37
N GLU A 3 5.53 -19.52 11.31
CA GLU A 3 5.75 -20.97 11.18
C GLU A 3 4.44 -21.74 10.91
N LYS A 4 3.31 -21.23 11.39
CA LYS A 4 1.98 -21.77 11.11
C LYS A 4 1.06 -20.66 10.61
N GLN A 5 0.51 -20.85 9.42
CA GLN A 5 -0.59 -20.04 8.89
C GLN A 5 -1.89 -20.61 9.44
N THR A 6 -2.68 -19.79 10.14
CA THR A 6 -3.96 -20.23 10.73
C THR A 6 -5.15 -19.83 9.86
N ASP A 7 -4.94 -18.93 8.92
CA ASP A 7 -5.93 -18.47 7.96
C ASP A 7 -5.59 -19.05 6.59
N LYS A 8 -6.61 -19.56 5.89
CA LYS A 8 -6.44 -20.18 4.55
C LYS A 8 -6.55 -19.16 3.42
N GLU A 9 -7.21 -18.03 3.68
CA GLU A 9 -7.46 -16.98 2.69
C GLU A 9 -6.39 -15.88 2.79
N PHE A 10 -5.87 -15.63 3.99
CA PHE A 10 -4.91 -14.55 4.24
C PHE A 10 -3.53 -15.03 4.69
N PHE A 11 -2.50 -14.41 4.11
CA PHE A 11 -1.11 -14.67 4.51
C PHE A 11 -0.75 -13.90 5.77
N GLN A 12 -0.18 -14.59 6.75
CA GLN A 12 0.16 -14.08 8.07
C GLN A 12 1.68 -13.92 8.25
N PHE A 13 2.08 -12.69 8.58
CA PHE A 13 3.45 -12.35 8.94
C PHE A 13 3.69 -12.50 10.45
N VAL A 14 4.97 -12.64 10.83
CA VAL A 14 5.38 -12.73 12.25
C VAL A 14 5.20 -11.38 12.95
N GLU A 15 5.46 -10.30 12.21
CA GLU A 15 5.43 -8.92 12.68
C GLU A 15 4.94 -8.01 11.55
N MET A 16 4.39 -6.84 11.89
CA MET A 16 3.79 -5.88 10.93
C MET A 16 4.79 -5.35 9.91
N LYS A 17 6.03 -5.07 10.32
CA LYS A 17 7.10 -4.59 9.42
C LYS A 17 7.28 -5.46 8.17
N TRP A 18 7.07 -6.78 8.28
CA TRP A 18 7.19 -7.68 7.13
C TRP A 18 6.03 -7.54 6.14
N GLY A 19 4.82 -7.29 6.64
CA GLY A 19 3.65 -6.97 5.83
C GLY A 19 3.83 -5.64 5.09
N TYR A 20 4.27 -4.60 5.81
CA TYR A 20 4.53 -3.30 5.19
C TYR A 20 5.69 -3.33 4.19
N ARG A 21 6.76 -4.08 4.46
CA ARG A 21 7.82 -4.34 3.47
C ARG A 21 7.25 -4.96 2.20
N ALA A 22 6.42 -5.99 2.33
CA ALA A 22 5.81 -6.67 1.19
C ALA A 22 4.88 -5.73 0.41
N LEU A 23 4.06 -4.94 1.11
CA LEU A 23 3.19 -3.94 0.53
C LEU A 23 3.99 -2.90 -0.26
N ILE A 24 5.00 -2.26 0.35
CA ILE A 24 5.82 -1.24 -0.32
C ILE A 24 6.54 -1.82 -1.53
N ARG A 25 7.14 -3.02 -1.40
CA ARG A 25 7.80 -3.70 -2.52
C ARG A 25 6.82 -4.00 -3.66
N THR A 26 5.56 -4.32 -3.35
CA THR A 26 4.51 -4.52 -4.34
C THR A 26 4.20 -3.24 -5.10
N LEU A 27 4.08 -2.11 -4.42
CA LEU A 27 3.88 -0.80 -5.04
C LEU A 27 5.07 -0.40 -5.93
N GLN A 28 6.31 -0.61 -5.48
CA GLN A 28 7.50 -0.40 -6.32
C GLN A 28 7.47 -1.27 -7.59
N ASN A 29 7.00 -2.52 -7.47
CA ASN A 29 6.85 -3.40 -8.63
C ASN A 29 5.74 -2.95 -9.58
N TYR A 30 4.66 -2.34 -9.09
CA TYR A 30 3.61 -1.78 -9.95
C TYR A 30 4.18 -0.73 -10.92
N ARG A 31 5.04 0.15 -10.41
CA ARG A 31 5.78 1.10 -11.25
C ARG A 31 6.76 0.39 -12.19
N ARG A 32 7.65 -0.45 -11.63
CA ARG A 32 8.78 -1.04 -12.37
C ARG A 32 8.38 -2.09 -13.42
N ARG A 33 7.26 -2.80 -13.22
CA ARG A 33 6.87 -3.96 -14.04
C ARG A 33 5.51 -3.83 -14.71
N HIS A 34 4.64 -2.95 -14.21
CA HIS A 34 3.25 -2.85 -14.66
C HIS A 34 2.88 -1.47 -15.18
N ASN A 35 3.86 -0.57 -15.34
CA ASN A 35 3.68 0.78 -15.89
C ASN A 35 2.64 1.62 -15.15
N CYS A 36 2.36 1.33 -13.87
CA CYS A 36 1.55 2.23 -13.06
C CYS A 36 2.30 3.55 -12.88
N VAL A 37 1.68 4.68 -13.19
CA VAL A 37 2.32 5.99 -13.16
C VAL A 37 1.80 6.84 -12.02
N CYS A 38 0.48 6.94 -11.88
CA CYS A 38 -0.16 7.82 -10.91
C CYS A 38 -0.94 7.06 -9.84
N ILE A 39 -1.36 7.76 -8.77
CA ILE A 39 -2.17 7.17 -7.68
C ILE A 39 -3.36 6.37 -8.21
N ALA A 40 -4.06 6.87 -9.24
CA ALA A 40 -5.17 6.14 -9.85
C ALA A 40 -4.76 4.77 -10.40
N ASP A 41 -3.60 4.66 -11.06
CA ASP A 41 -3.11 3.39 -11.62
C ASP A 41 -2.75 2.40 -10.52
N PHE A 42 -2.05 2.87 -9.48
CA PHE A 42 -1.63 2.03 -8.36
C PHE A 42 -2.84 1.45 -7.63
N ILE A 43 -3.83 2.29 -7.30
CA ILE A 43 -5.01 1.85 -6.57
C ILE A 43 -5.95 1.02 -7.45
N THR A 44 -6.08 1.32 -8.74
CA THR A 44 -6.87 0.49 -9.67
C THR A 44 -6.31 -0.92 -9.78
N ARG A 45 -4.97 -1.06 -9.74
CA ARG A 45 -4.31 -2.37 -9.73
C ARG A 45 -4.42 -3.08 -8.38
N TRP A 46 -4.35 -2.33 -7.27
CA TRP A 46 -4.47 -2.86 -5.91
C TRP A 46 -5.89 -3.37 -5.62
N ALA A 47 -6.90 -2.58 -5.96
CA ALA A 47 -8.31 -2.83 -5.68
C ALA A 47 -9.14 -2.64 -6.96
N PRO A 48 -9.19 -3.63 -7.86
CA PRO A 48 -9.91 -3.55 -9.13
C PRO A 48 -11.42 -3.43 -8.93
N GLN A 49 -12.08 -2.78 -9.89
CA GLN A 49 -13.51 -2.39 -9.82
C GLN A 49 -14.50 -3.56 -9.77
N THR A 50 -14.06 -4.77 -10.14
CA THR A 50 -14.90 -5.97 -10.11
C THR A 50 -15.35 -6.32 -8.70
N GLU A 51 -14.54 -5.98 -7.69
CA GLU A 51 -14.75 -6.35 -6.29
C GLU A 51 -14.82 -5.14 -5.36
N ASN A 52 -14.39 -3.96 -5.84
CA ASN A 52 -14.18 -2.79 -5.00
C ASN A 52 -14.82 -1.52 -5.58
N ASN A 53 -15.16 -0.57 -4.71
CA ASN A 53 -15.41 0.82 -5.13
C ASN A 53 -14.08 1.55 -5.32
N THR A 54 -13.35 1.22 -6.40
CA THR A 54 -12.03 1.79 -6.71
C THR A 54 -12.04 3.31 -6.73
N GLY A 55 -13.12 3.93 -7.21
CA GLY A 55 -13.26 5.39 -7.23
C GLY A 55 -13.27 6.00 -5.82
N ALA A 56 -13.95 5.36 -4.86
CA ALA A 56 -13.92 5.78 -3.46
C ALA A 56 -12.54 5.56 -2.84
N TYR A 57 -11.89 4.43 -3.17
CA TYR A 57 -10.53 4.13 -2.72
C TYR A 57 -9.53 5.20 -3.18
N ILE A 58 -9.51 5.52 -4.48
CA ILE A 58 -8.64 6.56 -5.05
C ILE A 58 -8.88 7.90 -4.33
N ARG A 59 -10.15 8.31 -4.17
CA ARG A 59 -10.49 9.57 -3.48
C ARG A 59 -9.95 9.59 -2.05
N ARG A 60 -10.09 8.49 -1.31
CA ARG A 60 -9.62 8.43 0.07
C ARG A 60 -8.10 8.52 0.16
N VAL A 61 -7.37 7.76 -0.67
CA VAL A 61 -5.90 7.81 -0.71
C VAL A 61 -5.40 9.20 -1.12
N CYS A 62 -6.03 9.83 -2.11
CA CYS A 62 -5.72 11.20 -2.54
C CYS A 62 -5.92 12.22 -1.41
N GLN A 63 -7.00 12.08 -0.63
CA GLN A 63 -7.28 12.95 0.53
C GLN A 63 -6.23 12.78 1.63
N ASP A 64 -5.93 11.53 2.00
CA ASP A 64 -4.98 11.24 3.07
C ASP A 64 -3.55 11.70 2.71
N MET A 65 -3.15 11.55 1.44
CA MET A 65 -1.86 12.02 0.94
C MET A 65 -1.85 13.49 0.52
N GLN A 66 -3.00 14.17 0.48
CA GLN A 66 -3.17 15.55 0.02
C GLN A 66 -2.65 15.82 -1.41
N VAL A 67 -2.88 14.87 -2.31
CA VAL A 67 -2.43 14.93 -3.72
C VAL A 67 -3.59 14.62 -4.68
N PRO A 68 -3.56 15.10 -5.93
CA PRO A 68 -4.54 14.69 -6.94
C PRO A 68 -4.31 13.24 -7.39
N SER A 69 -5.33 12.61 -7.98
CA SER A 69 -5.23 11.23 -8.48
C SER A 69 -4.19 11.01 -9.59
N VAL A 70 -3.82 12.08 -10.29
CA VAL A 70 -2.78 12.10 -11.33
C VAL A 70 -1.37 12.33 -10.77
N TYR A 71 -1.23 12.51 -9.45
CA TYR A 71 0.08 12.62 -8.80
C TYR A 71 0.92 11.37 -9.08
N VAL A 72 2.18 11.60 -9.42
CA VAL A 72 3.17 10.57 -9.75
C VAL A 72 4.05 10.37 -8.51
N PRO A 73 3.80 9.36 -7.68
CA PRO A 73 4.62 9.10 -6.50
C PRO A 73 6.04 8.68 -6.91
N ASP A 74 7.06 9.24 -6.26
CA ASP A 74 8.42 8.71 -6.33
C ASP A 74 8.50 7.41 -5.52
N ILE A 75 8.86 6.31 -6.20
CA ILE A 75 8.92 4.98 -5.62
C ILE A 75 10.20 4.70 -4.83
N GLU A 76 11.20 5.58 -4.94
CA GLU A 76 12.45 5.51 -4.17
C GLU A 76 12.43 6.47 -2.96
N ASP A 77 11.43 7.35 -2.88
CA ASP A 77 11.25 8.27 -1.76
C ASP A 77 10.52 7.60 -0.58
N LYS A 78 11.16 7.64 0.59
CA LYS A 78 10.65 7.00 1.82
C LYS A 78 9.31 7.59 2.25
N ASP A 79 9.21 8.92 2.32
CA ASP A 79 8.04 9.58 2.88
C ASP A 79 6.82 9.39 1.98
N THR A 80 7.00 9.48 0.66
CA THR A 80 5.96 9.21 -0.34
C THR A 80 5.43 7.78 -0.21
N MET A 81 6.33 6.79 -0.18
CA MET A 81 5.94 5.39 -0.16
C MET A 81 5.35 4.95 1.18
N CYS A 82 5.87 5.47 2.29
CA CYS A 82 5.30 5.21 3.61
C CYS A 82 3.92 5.87 3.76
N SER A 83 3.71 7.08 3.22
CA SER A 83 2.40 7.75 3.22
C SER A 83 1.37 6.99 2.37
N LEU A 84 1.77 6.53 1.17
CA LEU A 84 0.92 5.70 0.32
C LEU A 84 0.56 4.36 1.00
N ALA A 85 1.53 3.71 1.63
CA ALA A 85 1.31 2.49 2.39
C ALA A 85 0.35 2.69 3.57
N ALA A 86 0.48 3.81 4.30
CA ALA A 86 -0.40 4.15 5.40
C ALA A 86 -1.84 4.39 4.92
N ALA A 87 -2.02 5.13 3.82
CA ALA A 87 -3.34 5.41 3.25
C ALA A 87 -4.05 4.13 2.77
N ILE A 88 -3.32 3.23 2.09
CA ILE A 88 -3.84 1.91 1.70
C ILE A 88 -4.24 1.12 2.95
N SER A 89 -3.34 1.00 3.94
CA SER A 89 -3.61 0.27 5.17
C SER A 89 -4.83 0.79 5.93
N TYR A 90 -5.04 2.11 5.93
CA TYR A 90 -6.21 2.72 6.54
C TYR A 90 -7.51 2.34 5.82
N VAL A 91 -7.52 2.32 4.49
CA VAL A 91 -8.72 1.91 3.73
C VAL A 91 -9.05 0.44 3.97
N GLU A 92 -8.04 -0.44 4.03
CA GLU A 92 -8.24 -1.88 4.27
C GLU A 92 -8.72 -2.20 5.70
N ASN A 93 -8.15 -1.53 6.71
CA ASN A 93 -8.35 -1.90 8.11
C ASN A 93 -9.28 -0.95 8.89
N GLY A 94 -9.61 0.21 8.33
CA GLY A 94 -10.43 1.25 8.97
C GLY A 94 -9.75 1.97 10.14
N VAL A 95 -8.49 1.66 10.46
CA VAL A 95 -7.73 2.26 11.57
C VAL A 95 -6.39 2.82 11.08
N PRO A 96 -5.90 3.94 11.66
CA PRO A 96 -4.60 4.50 11.30
C PRO A 96 -3.47 3.48 11.52
N ALA A 97 -2.60 3.35 10.52
CA ALA A 97 -1.42 2.53 10.64
C ALA A 97 -0.44 3.10 11.66
N VAL A 98 0.27 2.22 12.38
CA VAL A 98 1.41 2.62 13.20
C VAL A 98 2.58 2.93 12.26
N MET A 99 2.88 4.22 12.08
CA MET A 99 3.92 4.67 11.14
C MET A 99 5.29 4.04 11.40
N GLU A 100 5.62 3.76 12.67
CA GLU A 100 6.87 3.08 13.03
C GLU A 100 7.01 1.70 12.36
N ASP A 101 5.92 0.94 12.25
CA ASP A 101 5.94 -0.37 11.57
C ASP A 101 6.12 -0.22 10.06
N ILE A 102 5.58 0.86 9.47
CA ILE A 102 5.75 1.17 8.05
C ILE A 102 7.20 1.55 7.78
N TYR A 103 7.80 2.41 8.61
CA TYR A 103 9.20 2.80 8.49
C TYR A 103 10.13 1.60 8.67
N LYS A 104 9.89 0.73 9.65
CA LYS A 104 10.62 -0.54 9.78
C LYS A 104 10.46 -1.41 8.54
N GLY A 105 9.28 -1.43 7.92
CA GLY A 105 9.05 -2.13 6.66
C GLY A 105 9.86 -1.56 5.50
N TRP A 106 9.96 -0.23 5.40
CA TRP A 106 10.80 0.47 4.43
C TRP A 106 12.29 0.15 4.60
N ASP A 107 12.79 0.24 5.84
CA ASP A 107 14.21 0.03 6.14
C ASP A 107 14.68 -1.42 5.87
N LEU A 108 13.73 -2.35 5.67
CA LEU A 108 13.97 -3.74 5.32
C LEU A 108 13.88 -4.04 3.82
N LEU A 109 13.63 -3.04 2.96
CA LEU A 109 13.33 -3.28 1.54
C LEU A 109 14.42 -4.06 0.82
#